data_AF-A0A0C1CX78-F1
#
_entry.id   AF-A0A0C1CX78-F1
#
_cell.length_a   1.000
_cell.length_b   1.000
_cell.length_c   1.000
_cell.angle_alpha   90.00
_cell.angle_beta   90.00
_cell.angle_gamma   90.00
#
_symmetry.space_group_name_H-M   'P 1'
#
loop_
_entity.id
_entity.type
_entity.pdbx_description
1 polymer ?
#
loop_
_entity_poly.entity_id
_entity_poly.type
_entity_poly.pdbx_seq_one_letter_code
_entity_poly.pdbx_strand_id
1 'polypeptide(L)'
;MKNLIFVFLLLILAGCKTQNKYSDFDYSYSRSGGFSPIYENLLIKGNNAHYSFEAQEKKVKKDFQISNEELKNIESVLTQNNFRSIQEDYKKIYDHISTSINVTNGANSGRKSNAASIMKKDNKRWEAVTNVFQQIISSNTKAVDSKK
;
A
#
# COMPACT_ATOMS: atom_id res chain seq x y z
N MET A 1 -49.21 -12.11 14.38
CA MET A 1 -48.01 -12.12 13.50
C MET A 1 -47.59 -10.70 13.12
N LYS A 2 -47.15 -9.87 14.08
CA LYS A 2 -46.61 -8.52 13.82
C LYS A 2 -45.24 -8.30 14.48
N ASN A 3 -44.95 -9.07 15.53
CA ASN A 3 -43.72 -8.94 16.31
C ASN A 3 -42.55 -9.79 15.77
N LEU A 4 -42.79 -10.65 14.76
CA LEU A 4 -41.75 -11.45 14.09
C LEU A 4 -41.01 -10.67 12.98
N ILE A 5 -41.61 -9.59 12.46
CA ILE A 5 -41.00 -8.75 11.42
C ILE A 5 -39.82 -7.93 11.98
N PHE A 6 -39.92 -7.51 13.25
CA PHE A 6 -38.84 -6.76 13.92
C PHE A 6 -37.58 -7.59 14.16
N VAL A 7 -37.72 -8.91 14.36
CA VAL A 7 -36.57 -9.81 14.58
C VAL A 7 -35.77 -10.00 13.30
N PHE A 8 -36.43 -10.04 12.14
CA PHE A 8 -35.74 -10.11 10.85
C PHE A 8 -35.02 -8.81 10.49
N LEU A 9 -35.55 -7.64 10.87
CA LEU A 9 -34.90 -6.34 10.61
C LEU A 9 -33.58 -6.15 11.37
N LEU A 10 -33.48 -6.69 12.59
CA LEU A 10 -32.28 -6.61 13.44
C LEU A 10 -31.15 -7.53 12.93
N LEU A 11 -31.48 -8.65 12.30
CA LEU A 11 -30.49 -9.59 11.73
C LEU A 11 -29.77 -9.03 10.49
N ILE A 12 -30.38 -8.10 9.76
CA ILE A 12 -29.74 -7.46 8.58
C ILE A 12 -28.69 -6.41 8.99
N LEU A 13 -28.83 -5.81 10.18
CA LEU A 13 -27.88 -4.83 10.71
C LEU A 13 -26.65 -5.46 11.37
N ALA A 14 -26.74 -6.75 11.73
CA ALA A 14 -25.62 -7.55 12.24
C ALA A 14 -24.84 -8.27 11.14
N GLY A 15 -25.12 -7.97 9.86
CA GLY A 15 -24.27 -8.38 8.75
C GLY A 15 -22.89 -7.77 8.95
N CYS A 16 -21.99 -8.52 9.60
CA CYS A 16 -20.58 -8.26 9.68
C CYS A 16 -20.10 -7.84 8.29
N LYS A 17 -19.94 -6.53 8.07
CA LYS A 17 -18.92 -6.08 7.15
C LYS A 17 -17.66 -6.64 7.77
N THR A 18 -17.16 -7.75 7.25
CA THR A 18 -15.77 -8.15 7.50
C THR A 18 -14.98 -6.97 6.95
N GLN A 19 -14.73 -5.98 7.81
CA GLN A 19 -14.03 -4.77 7.46
C GLN A 19 -12.64 -5.29 7.16
N ASN A 20 -12.40 -5.49 5.85
CA ASN A 20 -11.21 -6.16 5.40
C ASN A 20 -10.10 -5.24 5.89
N LYS A 21 -9.32 -5.71 6.87
CA LYS A 21 -8.33 -4.89 7.60
C LYS A 21 -7.36 -4.19 6.64
N TYR A 22 -7.34 -4.65 5.39
CA TYR A 22 -6.51 -4.24 4.28
C TYR A 22 -7.18 -3.44 3.14
N SER A 23 -8.50 -3.16 3.19
CA SER A 23 -9.22 -2.46 2.10
C SER A 23 -9.49 -0.97 2.34
N ASP A 24 -9.45 -0.48 3.59
CA ASP A 24 -9.83 0.90 3.92
C ASP A 24 -8.63 1.82 4.16
N PHE A 25 -7.57 1.69 3.35
CA PHE A 25 -6.37 2.53 3.43
C PHE A 25 -6.38 3.61 2.36
N ASP A 26 -5.91 4.81 2.69
CA ASP A 26 -5.75 5.90 1.73
C ASP A 26 -4.63 5.58 0.74
N TYR A 27 -3.53 5.02 1.25
CA TYR A 27 -2.41 4.53 0.46
C TYR A 27 -1.98 3.14 0.94
N SER A 28 -1.74 2.25 -0.02
CA SER A 28 -1.12 0.95 0.23
C SER A 28 0.08 0.79 -0.69
N TYR A 29 1.26 0.62 -0.12
CA TYR A 29 2.47 0.19 -0.80
C TYR A 29 2.77 -1.25 -0.39
N SER A 30 3.03 -2.11 -1.37
CA SER A 30 3.47 -3.48 -1.11
C SER A 30 4.62 -3.87 -2.03
N ARG A 31 5.57 -4.63 -1.49
CA ARG A 31 6.66 -5.27 -2.21
C ARG A 31 6.63 -6.76 -1.93
N SER A 32 6.51 -7.59 -2.96
CA SER A 32 6.47 -9.04 -2.79
C SER A 32 6.94 -9.83 -4.00
N GLY A 33 7.34 -11.07 -3.75
CA GLY A 33 7.90 -11.98 -4.75
C GLY A 33 9.39 -12.21 -4.54
N GLY A 34 10.08 -12.66 -5.58
CA GLY A 34 11.47 -13.13 -5.50
C GLY A 34 11.57 -14.64 -5.31
N PHE A 35 12.68 -15.22 -5.78
CA PHE A 35 13.04 -16.63 -5.53
C PHE A 35 13.14 -16.96 -4.03
N SER A 36 13.65 -16.02 -3.23
CA SER A 36 13.51 -16.02 -1.78
C SER A 36 12.46 -14.97 -1.42
N PRO A 37 11.19 -15.37 -1.20
CA PRO A 37 10.09 -14.43 -1.14
C PRO A 37 10.26 -13.41 -0.02
N ILE A 38 10.01 -12.14 -0.35
CA ILE A 38 9.81 -11.08 0.63
C ILE A 38 8.34 -10.65 0.63
N TYR A 39 7.90 -10.11 1.76
CA TYR A 39 6.61 -9.46 1.90
C TYR A 39 6.80 -8.19 2.72
N GLU A 40 6.83 -7.05 2.05
CA GLU A 40 6.94 -5.73 2.66
C GLU A 40 5.65 -4.97 2.39
N ASN A 41 5.03 -4.38 3.41
CA ASN A 41 3.82 -3.59 3.25
C ASN A 41 3.91 -2.32 4.10
N LEU A 42 3.44 -1.21 3.53
CA LEU A 42 3.15 0.03 4.22
C LEU A 42 1.70 0.41 3.91
N LEU A 43 0.90 0.55 4.95
CA LEU A 43 -0.53 0.81 4.87
C LEU A 43 -0.83 2.10 5.63
N ILE A 44 -1.39 3.10 4.96
CA ILE A 44 -1.59 4.45 5.51
C ILE A 44 -3.09 4.77 5.53
N LYS A 45 -3.58 5.24 6.68
CA LYS A 45 -4.94 5.76 6.87
C LYS A 45 -4.92 7.04 7.70
N GLY A 46 -5.22 8.18 7.07
CA GLY A 46 -4.93 9.50 7.62
C GLY A 46 -3.44 9.58 7.98
N ASN A 47 -3.16 9.95 9.22
CA ASN A 47 -1.79 10.02 9.74
C ASN A 47 -1.26 8.69 10.34
N ASN A 48 -2.08 7.63 10.37
CA ASN A 48 -1.67 6.35 10.94
C ASN A 48 -1.05 5.47 9.85
N ALA A 49 0.13 4.92 10.11
CA ALA A 49 0.80 3.98 9.22
C ALA A 49 1.08 2.65 9.92
N HIS A 50 0.79 1.55 9.23
CA HIS A 50 1.20 0.20 9.61
C HIS A 50 2.23 -0.30 8.62
N TYR A 51 3.44 -0.60 9.11
CA TYR A 51 4.49 -1.26 8.35
C TYR A 51 4.65 -2.71 8.78
N SER A 52 4.84 -3.59 7.81
CA SER A 52 5.21 -4.99 8.03
C SER A 52 6.25 -5.45 7.01
N PHE A 53 7.17 -6.29 7.46
CA PHE A 53 8.19 -6.92 6.62
C PHE A 53 8.39 -8.37 7.05
N GLU A 54 8.41 -9.28 6.08
CA GLU A 54 8.71 -10.69 6.28
C GLU A 54 9.64 -11.18 5.17
N ALA A 55 10.82 -11.69 5.54
CA ALA A 55 11.76 -12.37 4.65
C ALA A 55 12.71 -13.24 5.48
N GLN A 56 13.01 -14.46 5.04
CA GLN A 56 14.06 -15.32 5.62
C GLN A 56 14.12 -15.27 7.16
N GLU A 57 13.04 -15.71 7.81
CA GLU A 57 12.86 -15.73 9.28
C GLU A 57 12.79 -14.36 9.98
N LYS A 58 13.17 -13.25 9.32
CA LYS A 58 13.00 -11.89 9.85
C LYS A 58 11.55 -11.46 9.66
N LYS A 59 10.87 -11.17 10.78
CA LYS A 59 9.54 -10.54 10.81
C LYS A 59 9.60 -9.23 11.58
N VAL A 60 9.18 -8.14 10.94
CA VAL A 60 9.07 -6.81 11.55
C VAL A 60 7.64 -6.33 11.37
N LYS A 61 7.05 -5.77 12.43
CA LYS A 61 5.79 -5.03 12.38
C LYS A 61 5.95 -3.77 13.20
N LYS A 62 5.53 -2.64 12.65
CA LYS A 62 5.66 -1.34 13.31
C LYS A 62 4.51 -0.44 12.93
N ASP A 63 3.86 0.12 13.95
CA ASP A 63 2.91 1.21 13.79
C ASP A 63 3.63 2.53 14.07
N PHE A 64 3.33 3.56 13.28
CA PHE A 64 3.87 4.91 13.49
C PHE A 64 2.91 5.97 12.93
N GLN A 65 3.14 7.21 13.36
CA GLN A 65 2.45 8.37 12.80
C GLN A 65 3.28 8.94 11.64
N ILE A 66 2.60 9.34 10.57
CA ILE A 66 3.17 10.16 9.51
C ILE A 66 2.68 11.59 9.65
N SER A 67 3.56 12.53 9.36
CA SER A 67 3.26 13.96 9.39
C SER A 67 2.34 14.35 8.22
N ASN A 68 1.64 15.48 8.40
CA ASN A 68 0.88 16.09 7.30
C ASN A 68 1.78 16.52 6.14
N GLU A 69 3.05 16.82 6.39
CA GLU A 69 4.03 17.14 5.35
C GLU A 69 4.39 15.91 4.51
N GLU A 70 4.60 14.75 5.14
CA GLU A 70 4.81 13.48 4.43
C GLU A 70 3.59 13.10 3.57
N LEU A 71 2.37 13.29 4.09
CA LEU A 71 1.13 13.08 3.34
C LEU A 71 1.05 14.01 2.11
N LYS A 72 1.34 15.30 2.29
CA LYS A 72 1.39 16.26 1.18
C LYS A 72 2.46 15.91 0.17
N ASN A 73 3.61 15.40 0.62
CA ASN A 73 4.69 14.98 -0.26
C ASN A 73 4.27 13.78 -1.12
N ILE A 74 3.58 12.78 -0.55
CA ILE A 74 3.00 11.67 -1.32
C ILE A 74 2.10 12.21 -2.44
N GLU A 75 1.12 13.06 -2.11
CA GLU A 75 0.19 13.60 -3.11
C GLU A 75 0.88 14.46 -4.17
N SER A 76 1.86 15.26 -3.77
CA SER A 76 2.66 16.07 -4.69
C SER A 76 3.41 15.18 -5.69
N VAL A 77 4.09 14.13 -5.21
CA VAL A 77 4.83 13.19 -6.06
C VAL A 77 3.89 12.42 -6.99
N LEU A 78 2.74 11.94 -6.49
CA LEU A 78 1.75 11.25 -7.32
C LEU A 78 1.23 12.15 -8.46
N THR A 79 0.92 13.40 -8.13
CA THR A 79 0.41 14.40 -9.08
C THR A 79 1.46 14.77 -10.12
N GLN A 80 2.67 15.16 -9.69
CA GLN A 80 3.76 15.58 -10.58
C GLN A 80 4.17 14.48 -11.57
N ASN A 81 4.04 13.21 -11.16
CA ASN A 81 4.40 12.06 -11.99
C ASN A 81 3.20 11.49 -12.78
N ASN A 82 2.03 12.15 -12.72
CA ASN A 82 0.78 11.71 -13.33
C ASN A 82 0.52 10.22 -13.05
N PHE A 83 0.57 9.80 -11.79
CA PHE A 83 0.55 8.40 -11.33
C PHE A 83 -0.44 7.50 -12.08
N ARG A 84 -1.68 7.97 -12.27
CA ARG A 84 -2.76 7.22 -12.95
C ARG A 84 -2.43 6.86 -14.40
N SER A 85 -1.57 7.65 -15.05
CA SER A 85 -1.14 7.48 -16.44
C SER A 85 0.12 6.63 -16.62
N ILE A 86 0.77 6.18 -15.53
CA ILE A 86 1.91 5.27 -15.62
C ILE A 86 1.43 3.97 -16.28
N GLN A 87 2.13 3.54 -17.33
CA GLN A 87 1.77 2.37 -18.13
C GLN A 87 2.61 1.16 -17.73
N GLU A 88 1.93 0.03 -17.63
CA GLU A 88 2.52 -1.28 -17.41
C GLU A 88 2.73 -1.94 -18.79
N ASP A 89 3.88 -2.58 -19.00
CA ASP A 89 4.27 -3.25 -20.25
C ASP A 89 3.67 -4.66 -20.37
N TYR A 90 2.92 -5.13 -19.36
CA TYR A 90 2.24 -6.44 -19.27
C TYR A 90 3.10 -7.69 -19.60
N LYS A 91 4.39 -7.53 -19.83
CA LYS A 91 5.36 -8.60 -20.04
C LYS A 91 5.50 -9.42 -18.76
N LYS A 92 5.30 -10.73 -18.88
CA LYS A 92 5.48 -11.66 -17.75
C LYS A 92 6.92 -11.62 -17.27
N ILE A 93 7.09 -11.43 -15.97
CA ILE A 93 8.37 -11.58 -15.28
C ILE A 93 8.17 -12.57 -14.13
N TYR A 94 8.92 -13.66 -14.17
CA TYR A 94 8.88 -14.69 -13.13
C TYR A 94 9.90 -14.39 -12.04
N ASP A 95 9.59 -14.82 -10.81
CA ASP A 95 10.46 -14.78 -9.63
C ASP A 95 11.12 -13.42 -9.32
N HIS A 96 10.51 -12.32 -9.78
CA HIS A 96 10.95 -10.97 -9.45
C HIS A 96 10.19 -10.43 -8.24
N ILE A 97 10.83 -9.49 -7.54
CA ILE A 97 10.18 -8.71 -6.50
C ILE A 97 9.40 -7.59 -7.19
N SER A 98 8.08 -7.69 -7.11
CA SER A 98 7.16 -6.67 -7.60
C SER A 98 6.86 -5.65 -6.49
N THR A 99 6.51 -4.44 -6.90
CA THR A 99 5.98 -3.36 -6.08
C THR A 99 4.60 -3.00 -6.61
N SER A 100 3.62 -2.85 -5.73
CA SER A 100 2.27 -2.40 -6.05
C SER A 100 1.92 -1.22 -5.17
N ILE A 101 1.33 -0.19 -5.76
CA ILE A 101 0.82 0.99 -5.08
C ILE A 101 -0.66 1.11 -5.39
N ASN A 102 -1.48 1.24 -4.35
CA ASN A 102 -2.91 1.50 -4.45
C ASN A 102 -3.22 2.79 -3.70
N VAL A 103 -3.92 3.69 -4.38
CA VAL A 103 -4.42 4.96 -3.83
C VAL A 103 -5.93 4.90 -3.89
N THR A 104 -6.60 4.92 -2.74
CA THR A 104 -8.05 4.67 -2.66
C THR A 104 -8.85 5.97 -2.79
N ASN A 105 -8.34 7.07 -2.23
CA ASN A 105 -9.03 8.35 -2.15
C ASN A 105 -8.25 9.47 -2.86
N GLY A 106 -8.93 10.55 -3.22
CA GLY A 106 -8.31 11.74 -3.82
C GLY A 106 -8.15 11.71 -5.35
N ALA A 107 -7.53 12.76 -5.90
CA ALA A 107 -7.41 12.97 -7.35
C ALA A 107 -6.53 11.91 -8.04
N ASN A 108 -5.61 11.32 -7.29
CA ASN A 108 -4.66 10.30 -7.74
C ASN A 108 -5.16 8.86 -7.51
N SER A 109 -6.45 8.67 -7.20
CA SER A 109 -7.01 7.33 -6.98
C SER A 109 -6.75 6.40 -8.17
N GLY A 110 -6.28 5.20 -7.86
CA GLY A 110 -5.84 4.23 -8.85
C GLY A 110 -4.81 3.25 -8.31
N ARG A 111 -4.50 2.25 -9.13
CA ARG A 111 -3.53 1.20 -8.81
C ARG A 111 -2.50 1.10 -9.92
N LYS A 112 -1.23 0.90 -9.53
CA LYS A 112 -0.11 0.60 -10.42
C LYS A 112 0.81 -0.43 -9.80
N SER A 113 1.41 -1.26 -10.64
CA SER A 113 2.40 -2.23 -10.23
C SER A 113 3.47 -2.45 -11.28
N ASN A 114 4.67 -2.81 -10.85
CA ASN A 114 5.69 -3.37 -11.74
C ASN A 114 5.75 -4.89 -11.62
N ALA A 115 4.62 -5.56 -11.37
CA ALA A 115 4.52 -7.03 -11.38
C ALA A 115 4.71 -7.61 -12.79
N ALA A 116 4.55 -6.78 -13.81
CA ALA A 116 5.06 -7.02 -15.15
C ALA A 116 6.36 -6.20 -15.31
N SER A 117 6.44 -5.35 -16.33
CA SER A 117 7.37 -4.23 -16.36
C SER A 117 6.59 -2.92 -16.37
N ILE A 118 7.27 -1.83 -16.03
CA ILE A 118 6.79 -0.49 -16.36
C ILE A 118 7.30 -0.14 -17.75
N MET A 119 6.47 0.53 -18.54
CA MET A 119 6.89 1.02 -19.86
C MET A 119 8.12 1.91 -19.71
N LYS A 120 9.13 1.73 -20.58
CA LYS A 120 10.42 2.45 -20.47
C LYS A 120 10.27 3.97 -20.31
N LYS A 121 9.29 4.59 -20.98
CA LYS A 121 8.96 6.02 -20.88
C LYS A 121 8.49 6.47 -19.49
N ASP A 122 8.02 5.54 -18.66
CA ASP A 122 7.40 5.80 -17.37
C ASP A 122 8.27 5.35 -16.19
N ASN A 123 9.42 4.70 -16.44
CA ASN A 123 10.31 4.19 -15.39
C ASN A 123 10.71 5.27 -14.38
N LYS A 124 11.14 6.45 -14.83
CA LYS A 124 11.50 7.55 -13.93
C LYS A 124 10.34 8.02 -13.05
N ARG A 125 9.13 8.03 -13.62
CA ARG A 125 7.90 8.44 -12.92
C ARG A 125 7.52 7.40 -11.87
N TRP A 126 7.64 6.12 -12.23
CA TRP A 126 7.44 5.02 -11.31
C TRP A 126 8.45 5.02 -10.16
N GLU A 127 9.74 5.18 -10.46
CA GLU A 127 10.81 5.26 -9.46
C GLU A 127 10.57 6.39 -8.46
N ALA A 128 10.21 7.60 -8.94
CA ALA A 128 9.87 8.71 -8.07
C ALA A 128 8.70 8.38 -7.12
N VAL A 129 7.65 7.76 -7.66
CA VAL A 129 6.48 7.33 -6.90
C VAL A 129 6.84 6.24 -5.89
N THR A 130 7.65 5.24 -6.22
CA THR A 130 8.06 4.21 -5.25
C THR A 130 8.98 4.77 -4.16
N ASN A 131 9.86 5.71 -4.52
CA ASN A 131 10.85 6.27 -3.61
C ASN A 131 10.21 7.04 -2.46
N VAL A 132 9.11 7.77 -2.67
CA VAL A 132 8.47 8.52 -1.58
C VAL A 132 7.94 7.58 -0.48
N PHE A 133 7.39 6.41 -0.84
CA PHE A 133 6.97 5.41 0.14
C PHE A 133 8.17 4.75 0.83
N GLN A 134 9.24 4.45 0.10
CA GLN A 134 10.47 3.89 0.67
C GLN A 134 11.16 4.85 1.64
N GLN A 135 11.10 6.17 1.38
CA GLN A 135 11.60 7.19 2.29
C GLN A 135 10.82 7.19 3.61
N ILE A 136 9.49 7.10 3.57
CA ILE A 136 8.64 7.00 4.77
C ILE A 136 9.01 5.75 5.57
N ILE A 137 9.13 4.59 4.91
CA ILE A 137 9.57 3.34 5.55
C ILE A 137 10.92 3.55 6.21
N SER A 138 11.91 4.05 5.46
CA SER A 138 13.29 4.18 5.93
C SER A 138 13.39 5.14 7.13
N SER A 139 12.73 6.30 7.09
CA SER A 139 12.75 7.27 8.18
C SER A 139 12.10 6.74 9.46
N ASN A 140 11.12 5.84 9.33
CA ASN A 140 10.36 5.33 10.47
C ASN A 140 10.80 3.93 10.93
N THR A 141 11.65 3.23 10.18
CA THR A 141 12.09 1.85 10.52
C THR A 141 13.59 1.70 10.77
N LYS A 142 14.42 2.72 10.47
CA LYS A 142 15.88 2.77 10.73
C LYS A 142 16.31 2.46 12.18
N ALA A 143 15.39 2.43 13.14
CA ALA A 143 15.66 1.98 14.52
C ALA A 143 15.86 0.46 14.68
N VAL A 144 15.76 -0.36 13.61
CA VAL A 144 15.88 -1.83 13.69
C VAL A 144 17.28 -2.34 13.32
N ASP A 145 18.13 -1.54 12.66
CA ASP A 145 19.45 -2.01 12.17
C ASP A 145 20.66 -1.43 12.95
N SER A 146 20.45 -0.62 14.00
CA SER A 146 21.55 -0.03 14.80
C SER A 146 21.92 -0.83 16.06
N LYS A 147 21.77 -2.16 16.03
CA LYS A 147 22.39 -3.09 16.98
C LYS A 147 22.96 -4.28 16.22
N LYS A 148 24.15 -4.10 15.67
CA LYS A 148 25.06 -5.18 15.35
C LYS A 148 26.42 -4.83 15.91
#